data_AF-A0A8H5DSY0-F1
#
_entry.id   AF-A0A8H5DSY0-F1
#
_cell.length_a   1.000
_cell.length_b   1.000
_cell.length_c   1.000
_cell.angle_alpha   90.00
_cell.angle_beta   90.00
_cell.angle_gamma   90.00
#
_symmetry.space_group_name_H-M   'P 1'
#
loop_
_entity.id
_entity.type
_entity.pdbx_description
1 polymer ?
#
loop_
_entity_poly.entity_id
_entity_poly.type
_entity_poly.pdbx_seq_one_letter_code
_entity_poly.pdbx_strand_id
1 'polypeptide(L)'
;IGCPTELLENDDDGSDTGKSGSMTFETANFAETPAKLTMAPDNTCGVGTSFKCAEGSCCGGSGWCGLTTAHCGAGCQFDYGKCDGIDVLSSFHKALDNGYLDKENHAKWYWDAQTRLFWSWDTPELIQEKISYLAHSHGIKSVMAWALALDSNDWSHLKAMQAGFIAVNS
;
A
#
# COMPACT_ATOMS: atom_id res chain seq x y z
N ILE A 1 25.68 -5.27 10.83
CA ILE A 1 25.49 -3.97 11.50
C ILE A 1 25.87 -2.89 10.48
N GLY A 2 24.96 -1.99 10.09
CA GLY A 2 25.33 -0.84 9.25
C GLY A 2 24.59 -0.66 7.93
N CYS A 3 23.27 -0.90 7.86
CA CYS A 3 22.49 -0.25 6.80
C CYS A 3 22.41 1.24 7.16
N PRO A 4 22.84 2.17 6.29
CA PRO A 4 22.61 3.59 6.53
C PRO A 4 21.09 3.82 6.65
N THR A 5 20.69 4.49 7.72
CA THR A 5 19.30 4.89 7.93
C THR A 5 19.00 6.08 7.03
N GLU A 6 17.80 6.12 6.46
CA GLU A 6 17.31 7.25 5.69
C GLU A 6 16.41 8.12 6.56
N LEU A 7 16.58 9.44 6.47
CA LEU A 7 15.69 10.39 7.15
C LEU A 7 14.34 10.42 6.41
N LEU A 8 13.27 10.01 7.10
CA LEU A 8 11.91 9.87 6.52
C LEU A 8 11.04 11.12 6.69
N GLU A 9 11.25 11.88 7.76
CA GLU A 9 10.61 13.17 8.02
C GLU A 9 11.68 14.19 8.38
N ASN A 10 11.52 15.43 7.94
CA ASN A 10 12.44 16.51 8.25
C ASN A 10 12.35 16.89 9.73
N ASP A 11 13.48 16.90 10.44
CA ASP A 11 13.52 17.16 11.89
C ASP A 11 13.04 18.58 12.28
N ASP A 12 13.20 19.56 11.39
CA ASP A 12 12.90 20.97 11.67
C ASP A 12 11.40 21.30 11.61
N ASP A 13 10.67 20.68 10.67
CA ASP A 13 9.27 21.04 10.36
C ASP A 13 8.31 19.84 10.25
N GLY A 14 8.81 18.61 10.38
CA GLY A 14 8.04 17.38 10.26
C GLY A 14 7.54 17.11 8.84
N SER A 15 8.07 17.80 7.82
CA SER A 15 7.66 17.55 6.44
C SER A 15 8.19 16.20 5.94
N ASP A 16 7.36 15.48 5.20
CA ASP A 16 7.70 14.19 4.61
C ASP A 16 8.83 14.33 3.58
N THR A 17 9.87 13.50 3.69
CA THR A 17 10.97 13.49 2.72
C THR A 17 10.62 12.70 1.46
N GLY A 18 9.48 12.00 1.44
CA GLY A 18 9.01 11.15 0.36
C GLY A 18 9.79 9.84 0.23
N LYS A 19 10.58 9.49 1.24
CA LYS A 19 11.40 8.25 1.28
C LYS A 19 10.69 7.07 1.92
N SER A 20 9.52 7.31 2.51
CA SER A 20 8.62 6.28 3.01
C SER A 20 7.19 6.59 2.60
N GLY A 21 6.34 5.58 2.69
CA GLY A 21 4.91 5.72 2.45
C GLY A 21 4.20 4.42 2.76
N SER A 22 2.91 4.40 2.49
CA SER A 22 2.09 3.20 2.60
C SER A 22 1.37 2.93 1.28
N MET A 23 1.24 1.66 0.96
CA MET A 23 0.23 1.16 0.04
C MET A 23 -0.79 0.39 0.86
N THR A 24 -2.05 0.51 0.46
CA THR A 24 -3.21 0.08 1.23
C THR A 24 -3.88 -1.10 0.54
N PHE A 25 -4.66 -1.86 1.30
CA PHE A 25 -5.42 -2.99 0.78
C PHE A 25 -6.78 -2.56 0.20
N GLU A 26 -6.82 -1.38 -0.42
CA GLU A 26 -8.02 -0.84 -1.06
C GLU A 26 -8.26 -1.51 -2.40
N THR A 27 -9.53 -1.70 -2.78
CA THR A 27 -9.91 -2.38 -4.03
C THR A 27 -9.21 -1.81 -5.27
N ALA A 28 -8.97 -0.49 -5.31
CA ALA A 28 -8.29 0.15 -6.42
C ALA A 28 -6.85 -0.38 -6.63
N ASN A 29 -6.15 -0.73 -5.56
CA ASN A 29 -4.79 -1.28 -5.66
C ASN A 29 -4.77 -2.74 -6.12
N PHE A 30 -5.92 -3.41 -6.26
CA PHE A 30 -6.03 -4.79 -6.73
C PHE A 30 -6.77 -4.90 -8.06
N ALA A 31 -7.30 -3.78 -8.56
CA ALA A 31 -8.06 -3.76 -9.79
C ALA A 31 -7.12 -4.00 -10.99
N GLU A 32 -7.53 -4.91 -11.86
CA GLU A 32 -6.84 -5.13 -13.13
C GLU A 32 -7.12 -3.97 -14.10
N THR A 33 -6.08 -3.60 -14.85
CA THR A 33 -6.22 -2.60 -15.90
C THR A 33 -7.04 -3.16 -17.07
N PRO A 34 -8.09 -2.44 -17.53
CA PRO A 34 -8.87 -2.87 -18.69
C PRO A 34 -8.00 -3.06 -19.94
N ALA A 35 -8.25 -4.14 -20.69
CA ALA A 35 -7.48 -4.48 -21.90
C ALA A 35 -7.49 -3.39 -22.99
N LYS A 36 -8.47 -2.48 -22.95
CA LYS A 36 -8.57 -1.35 -23.89
C LYS A 36 -8.87 -0.05 -23.15
N LEU A 37 -7.87 0.81 -23.09
CA LEU A 37 -7.98 2.17 -22.57
C LEU A 37 -8.23 3.17 -23.70
N THR A 38 -9.11 4.14 -23.45
CA THR A 38 -9.46 5.22 -24.39
C THR A 38 -9.02 6.57 -23.84
N MET A 39 -8.87 7.57 -24.71
CA MET A 39 -8.53 8.92 -24.28
C MET A 39 -9.67 9.50 -23.43
N ALA A 40 -9.34 10.11 -22.29
CA ALA A 40 -10.28 10.79 -21.43
C ALA A 40 -11.02 11.95 -22.15
N PRO A 41 -12.36 12.01 -22.12
CA PRO A 41 -13.11 13.13 -22.70
C PRO A 41 -13.09 14.39 -21.81
N ASP A 42 -12.85 14.22 -20.51
CA ASP A 42 -12.96 15.26 -19.47
C ASP A 42 -11.71 15.34 -18.58
N ASN A 43 -10.58 14.78 -19.02
CA ASN A 43 -9.34 14.65 -18.26
C ASN A 43 -9.41 13.74 -17.01
N THR A 44 -10.45 12.92 -16.85
CA THR A 44 -10.46 11.84 -15.84
C THR A 44 -9.65 10.64 -16.30
N CYS A 45 -8.98 9.96 -15.38
CA CYS A 45 -8.17 8.79 -15.70
C CYS A 45 -8.06 7.83 -14.51
N GLY A 46 -7.49 6.66 -14.76
CA GLY A 46 -7.05 5.77 -13.69
C GLY A 46 -8.00 4.62 -13.41
N VAL A 47 -7.66 3.87 -12.37
CA VAL A 47 -8.39 2.70 -11.88
C VAL A 47 -9.87 2.99 -11.69
N GLY A 48 -10.72 2.04 -12.09
CA GLY A 48 -12.18 2.19 -12.04
C GLY A 48 -12.77 2.87 -13.27
N THR A 49 -11.93 3.33 -14.20
CA THR A 49 -12.34 3.91 -15.49
C THR A 49 -11.81 3.09 -16.67
N SER A 50 -12.25 3.42 -17.89
CA SER A 50 -11.60 2.97 -19.13
C SER A 50 -10.86 4.11 -19.83
N PHE A 51 -10.45 5.12 -19.05
CA PHE A 51 -9.86 6.36 -19.56
C PHE A 51 -8.41 6.52 -19.13
N LYS A 52 -7.58 6.90 -20.10
CA LYS A 52 -6.19 7.27 -19.91
C LYS A 52 -5.94 8.71 -20.36
N CYS A 53 -4.84 9.26 -19.89
CA CYS A 53 -4.40 10.59 -20.26
C CYS A 53 -3.83 10.64 -21.67
N ALA A 54 -3.79 11.86 -22.21
CA ALA A 54 -3.10 12.16 -23.47
C ALA A 54 -1.63 11.79 -23.40
N GLU A 55 -1.06 11.49 -24.56
CA GLU A 55 0.35 11.15 -24.67
C GLU A 55 1.22 12.27 -24.05
N GLY A 56 2.17 11.88 -23.19
CA GLY A 56 3.01 12.80 -22.42
C GLY A 56 2.36 13.37 -21.14
N SER A 57 1.07 13.17 -20.92
CA SER A 57 0.35 13.58 -19.70
C SER A 57 0.31 12.45 -18.66
N CYS A 58 0.31 12.84 -17.39
CA CYS A 58 0.36 11.94 -16.26
C CYS A 58 -1.03 11.72 -15.68
N CYS A 59 -1.31 10.48 -15.26
CA CYS A 59 -2.53 10.18 -14.51
C CYS A 59 -2.22 10.20 -13.02
N GLY A 60 -2.62 11.28 -12.32
CA GLY A 60 -2.35 11.42 -10.89
C GLY A 60 -3.15 10.43 -10.04
N GLY A 61 -2.71 10.22 -8.79
CA GLY A 61 -3.43 9.38 -7.83
C GLY A 61 -4.84 9.86 -7.49
N SER A 62 -5.13 11.15 -7.78
CA SER A 62 -6.48 11.73 -7.65
C SER A 62 -7.45 11.35 -8.78
N GLY A 63 -6.99 10.62 -9.81
CA GLY A 63 -7.81 10.23 -10.97
C GLY A 63 -7.94 11.32 -12.04
N TRP A 64 -7.01 12.27 -12.07
CA TRP A 64 -7.01 13.39 -13.02
C TRP A 64 -5.72 13.47 -13.82
N CYS A 65 -5.86 13.86 -15.09
CA CYS A 65 -4.74 14.09 -15.98
C CYS A 65 -4.06 15.44 -15.71
N GLY A 66 -2.74 15.45 -15.71
CA GLY A 66 -1.96 16.67 -15.55
C GLY A 66 -0.47 16.48 -15.84
N LEU A 67 0.28 17.59 -15.78
CA LEU A 67 1.71 17.64 -16.09
C LEU A 67 2.58 18.09 -14.91
N THR A 68 1.97 18.40 -13.76
CA THR A 68 2.73 18.87 -12.60
C THR A 68 3.37 17.69 -11.86
N THR A 69 4.39 17.97 -11.04
CA THR A 69 5.03 16.95 -10.19
C THR A 69 4.03 16.23 -9.29
N ALA A 70 2.96 16.89 -8.85
CA ALA A 70 1.89 16.26 -8.07
C ALA A 70 1.06 15.23 -8.88
N HIS A 71 0.99 15.36 -10.20
CA HIS A 71 0.33 14.39 -11.08
C HIS A 71 1.28 13.28 -11.52
N CYS A 72 2.54 13.63 -11.80
CA CYS A 72 3.51 12.71 -12.37
C CYS A 72 4.32 11.92 -11.34
N GLY A 73 4.42 12.41 -10.10
CA GLY A 73 5.24 11.81 -9.04
C GLY A 73 4.55 10.68 -8.29
N ALA A 74 4.68 10.69 -6.96
CA ALA A 74 4.12 9.66 -6.09
C ALA A 74 2.60 9.51 -6.29
N GLY A 75 2.14 8.26 -6.45
CA GLY A 75 0.75 7.93 -6.71
C GLY A 75 0.31 8.06 -8.17
N CYS A 76 1.21 8.39 -9.10
CA CYS A 76 0.90 8.36 -10.53
C CYS A 76 0.61 6.92 -11.01
N GLN A 77 -0.42 6.76 -11.83
CA GLN A 77 -0.94 5.48 -12.29
C GLN A 77 -0.34 5.12 -13.68
N PHE A 78 0.72 4.31 -13.68
CA PHE A 78 1.56 4.00 -14.85
C PHE A 78 0.79 3.46 -16.06
N ASP A 79 -0.25 2.65 -15.83
CA ASP A 79 -1.06 2.09 -16.91
C ASP A 79 -1.93 3.14 -17.64
N TYR A 80 -2.16 4.30 -17.00
CA TYR A 80 -3.12 5.31 -17.45
C TYR A 80 -2.46 6.62 -17.90
N GLY A 81 -1.13 6.73 -17.88
CA GLY A 81 -0.40 7.91 -18.33
C GLY A 81 1.11 7.78 -18.18
N LYS A 82 1.84 8.84 -18.52
CA LYS A 82 3.28 8.93 -18.21
C LYS A 82 3.44 9.16 -16.70
N CYS A 83 4.36 8.46 -16.06
CA CYS A 83 4.72 8.72 -14.66
C CYS A 83 6.22 8.97 -14.54
N ASP A 84 6.58 9.80 -13.57
CA ASP A 84 7.96 10.06 -13.17
C ASP A 84 8.26 9.23 -11.92
N GLY A 85 9.43 8.59 -11.86
CA GLY A 85 9.84 7.77 -10.70
C GLY A 85 9.58 6.28 -10.89
N ILE A 86 9.31 5.59 -9.78
CA ILE A 86 9.18 4.13 -9.72
C ILE A 86 7.71 3.70 -9.67
N ASP A 87 7.41 2.55 -10.26
CA ASP A 87 6.10 1.92 -10.20
C ASP A 87 5.92 1.20 -8.84
N VAL A 88 5.43 1.97 -7.87
CA VAL A 88 5.19 1.49 -6.50
C VAL A 88 4.10 0.43 -6.47
N LEU A 89 3.08 0.53 -7.33
CA LEU A 89 1.97 -0.44 -7.39
C LEU A 89 2.46 -1.81 -7.89
N SER A 90 3.23 -1.84 -8.96
CA SER A 90 3.86 -3.08 -9.44
C SER A 90 4.78 -3.69 -8.38
N SER A 91 5.55 -2.86 -7.66
CA SER A 91 6.40 -3.32 -6.56
C SER A 91 5.60 -3.89 -5.40
N PHE A 92 4.45 -3.29 -5.07
CA PHE A 92 3.52 -3.77 -4.06
C PHE A 92 2.96 -5.16 -4.43
N HIS A 93 2.51 -5.36 -5.68
CA HIS A 93 2.06 -6.68 -6.13
C HIS A 93 3.16 -7.73 -6.06
N LYS A 94 4.39 -7.39 -6.48
CA LYS A 94 5.55 -8.29 -6.31
C LYS A 94 5.76 -8.66 -4.85
N ALA A 95 5.58 -7.71 -3.91
CA ALA A 95 5.70 -7.98 -2.48
C ALA A 95 4.64 -8.97 -2.01
N LEU A 96 3.37 -8.79 -2.41
CA LEU A 96 2.29 -9.72 -2.06
C LEU A 96 2.55 -11.13 -2.58
N ASP A 97 3.01 -11.26 -3.83
CA ASP A 97 3.27 -12.55 -4.48
C ASP A 97 4.51 -13.27 -3.90
N ASN A 98 5.55 -12.51 -3.53
CA ASN A 98 6.87 -13.07 -3.22
C ASN A 98 7.33 -12.82 -1.76
N GLY A 99 6.41 -12.40 -0.89
CA GLY A 99 6.75 -12.02 0.48
C GLY A 99 7.31 -13.15 1.34
N TYR A 100 8.32 -12.84 2.14
CA TYR A 100 8.93 -13.73 3.11
C TYR A 100 8.25 -13.60 4.47
N LEU A 101 7.86 -14.74 5.06
CA LEU A 101 7.42 -14.79 6.45
C LEU A 101 8.64 -15.00 7.35
N ASP A 102 8.97 -13.99 8.14
CA ASP A 102 9.88 -14.13 9.27
C ASP A 102 9.10 -14.72 10.44
N LYS A 103 9.33 -16.01 10.70
CA LYS A 103 8.69 -16.76 11.79
C LYS A 103 9.25 -16.42 13.16
N GLU A 104 10.48 -15.92 13.24
CA GLU A 104 11.11 -15.56 14.51
C GLU A 104 10.56 -14.22 15.00
N ASN A 105 10.42 -13.26 14.09
CA ASN A 105 9.92 -11.92 14.41
C ASN A 105 8.44 -11.71 14.09
N HIS A 106 7.72 -12.75 13.64
CA HIS A 106 6.29 -12.71 13.32
C HIS A 106 5.92 -11.57 12.36
N ALA A 107 6.67 -11.47 11.26
CA ALA A 107 6.55 -10.37 10.31
C ALA A 107 6.55 -10.88 8.86
N LYS A 108 5.79 -10.22 7.99
CA LYS A 108 5.82 -10.45 6.54
C LYS A 108 6.54 -9.29 5.88
N TRP A 109 7.51 -9.58 5.02
CA TRP A 109 8.31 -8.56 4.35
C TRP A 109 8.77 -8.97 2.95
N TYR A 110 9.19 -7.99 2.15
CA TYR A 110 9.77 -8.21 0.82
C TYR A 110 10.76 -7.08 0.47
N TRP A 111 11.84 -7.41 -0.25
CA TRP A 111 12.78 -6.44 -0.79
C TRP A 111 12.74 -6.47 -2.32
N ASP A 112 12.26 -5.39 -2.93
CA ASP A 112 12.34 -5.21 -4.38
C ASP A 112 13.65 -4.51 -4.73
N ALA A 113 14.63 -5.28 -5.20
CA ALA A 113 15.93 -4.73 -5.58
C ALA A 113 15.89 -3.80 -6.79
N GLN A 114 14.86 -3.89 -7.66
CA GLN A 114 14.73 -3.06 -8.86
C GLN A 114 14.29 -1.64 -8.50
N THR A 115 13.27 -1.54 -7.66
CA THR A 115 12.73 -0.26 -7.18
C THR A 115 13.41 0.23 -5.91
N ARG A 116 14.24 -0.61 -5.29
CA ARG A 116 14.89 -0.38 -3.98
C ARG A 116 13.88 -0.11 -2.85
N LEU A 117 12.72 -0.77 -2.91
CA LEU A 117 11.68 -0.67 -1.90
C LEU A 117 11.72 -1.86 -0.94
N PHE A 118 11.67 -1.54 0.35
CA PHE A 118 11.42 -2.53 1.40
C PHE A 118 9.95 -2.46 1.80
N TRP A 119 9.27 -3.59 1.74
CA TRP A 119 7.87 -3.75 2.10
C TRP A 119 7.77 -4.56 3.40
N SER A 120 6.90 -4.11 4.30
CA SER A 120 6.48 -4.89 5.47
C SER A 120 4.98 -4.71 5.68
N TRP A 121 4.27 -5.78 6.01
CA TRP A 121 2.83 -5.74 6.26
C TRP A 121 2.40 -6.84 7.22
N ASP A 122 1.16 -6.72 7.67
CA ASP A 122 0.46 -7.73 8.45
C ASP A 122 -0.39 -8.61 7.54
N THR A 123 -0.33 -9.93 7.70
CA THR A 123 -1.29 -10.85 7.09
C THR A 123 -2.44 -11.15 8.06
N PRO A 124 -3.58 -11.66 7.58
CA PRO A 124 -4.69 -12.10 8.43
C PRO A 124 -4.27 -13.09 9.54
N GLU A 125 -3.29 -13.96 9.28
CA GLU A 125 -2.73 -14.90 10.25
C GLU A 125 -1.89 -14.18 11.31
N LEU A 126 -0.99 -13.30 10.88
CA LEU A 126 -0.13 -12.52 11.78
C LEU A 126 -0.94 -11.59 12.68
N ILE A 127 -2.05 -11.03 12.19
CA ILE A 127 -2.97 -10.23 12.99
C ILE A 127 -3.51 -11.04 14.17
N GLN A 128 -4.03 -12.24 13.90
CA GLN A 128 -4.57 -13.11 14.94
C GLN A 128 -3.49 -13.58 15.92
N GLU A 129 -2.30 -13.90 15.41
CA GLU A 129 -1.16 -14.29 16.22
C GLU A 129 -0.73 -13.16 17.17
N LYS A 130 -0.63 -11.92 16.67
CA LYS A 130 -0.31 -10.73 17.48
C LYS A 130 -1.35 -10.49 18.58
N ILE A 131 -2.64 -10.58 18.25
CA ILE A 131 -3.72 -10.42 19.23
C ILE A 131 -3.62 -11.49 20.33
N SER A 132 -3.45 -12.75 19.94
CA SER A 132 -3.29 -13.86 20.88
C SER A 132 -2.05 -13.68 21.75
N TYR A 133 -0.91 -13.32 21.15
CA TYR A 133 0.34 -13.11 21.87
C TYR A 133 0.19 -12.02 22.93
N LEU A 134 -0.35 -10.86 22.58
CA LEU A 134 -0.53 -9.73 23.50
C LEU A 134 -1.54 -10.03 24.61
N ALA A 135 -2.60 -10.80 24.32
CA ALA A 135 -3.55 -11.24 25.33
C ALA A 135 -2.90 -12.18 26.36
N HIS A 136 -2.10 -13.15 25.91
CA HIS A 136 -1.45 -14.12 26.81
C HIS A 136 -0.28 -13.53 27.59
N SER A 137 0.56 -12.72 26.94
CA SER A 137 1.78 -12.18 27.55
C SER A 137 1.55 -10.92 28.38
N HIS A 138 0.57 -10.09 28.00
CA HIS A 138 0.35 -8.77 28.61
C HIS A 138 -1.08 -8.53 29.10
N GLY A 139 -2.01 -9.48 28.89
CA GLY A 139 -3.41 -9.29 29.26
C GLY A 139 -4.16 -8.27 28.41
N ILE A 140 -3.60 -7.85 27.28
CA ILE A 140 -4.21 -6.86 26.37
C ILE A 140 -5.21 -7.59 25.48
N LYS A 141 -6.49 -7.26 25.65
CA LYS A 141 -7.61 -7.90 24.92
C LYS A 141 -8.35 -6.97 23.97
N SER A 142 -7.83 -5.76 23.77
CA SER A 142 -8.33 -4.77 22.82
C SER A 142 -7.45 -4.74 21.57
N VAL A 143 -8.04 -4.34 20.44
CA VAL A 143 -7.38 -4.27 19.13
C VAL A 143 -7.78 -2.95 18.47
N MET A 144 -6.83 -2.29 17.81
CA MET A 144 -7.05 -1.09 17.01
C MET A 144 -6.26 -1.22 15.69
N ALA A 145 -6.84 -0.76 14.58
CA ALA A 145 -6.14 -0.61 13.32
C ALA A 145 -6.50 0.73 12.67
N TRP A 146 -5.51 1.32 12.00
CA TRP A 146 -5.67 2.52 11.18
C TRP A 146 -5.46 2.16 9.69
N ALA A 147 -6.43 2.34 8.80
CA ALA A 147 -7.83 2.70 9.05
C ALA A 147 -8.76 1.74 8.28
N LEU A 148 -10.01 1.65 8.72
CA LEU A 148 -11.01 0.72 8.17
C LEU A 148 -11.14 0.79 6.63
N ALA A 149 -11.03 1.99 6.06
CA ALA A 149 -11.12 2.18 4.60
C ALA A 149 -10.00 1.47 3.83
N LEU A 150 -8.85 1.25 4.47
CA LEU A 150 -7.62 0.75 3.86
C LEU A 150 -7.55 -0.78 3.74
N ASP A 151 -8.59 -1.52 4.17
CA ASP A 151 -8.74 -2.99 4.05
C ASP A 151 -9.87 -3.40 3.07
N SER A 152 -10.35 -2.46 2.27
CA SER A 152 -11.62 -2.58 1.53
C SER A 152 -11.62 -3.61 0.38
N ASN A 153 -10.50 -4.24 0.05
CA ASN A 153 -10.42 -5.22 -1.04
C ASN A 153 -11.22 -6.50 -0.76
N ASP A 154 -11.00 -7.18 0.36
CA ASP A 154 -11.67 -8.46 0.69
C ASP A 154 -12.10 -8.59 2.16
N TRP A 155 -11.84 -7.54 2.97
CA TRP A 155 -12.12 -7.47 4.39
C TRP A 155 -11.39 -8.53 5.23
N SER A 156 -10.34 -9.15 4.69
CA SER A 156 -9.65 -10.27 5.35
C SER A 156 -8.94 -9.82 6.63
N HIS A 157 -8.34 -8.62 6.67
CA HIS A 157 -7.69 -8.12 7.87
C HIS A 157 -8.71 -7.75 8.95
N LEU A 158 -9.83 -7.11 8.60
CA LEU A 158 -10.91 -6.82 9.54
C LEU A 158 -11.50 -8.10 10.14
N LYS A 159 -11.77 -9.11 9.31
CA LYS A 159 -12.26 -10.41 9.77
C LYS A 159 -11.27 -11.09 10.71
N ALA A 160 -9.97 -11.02 10.40
CA ALA A 160 -8.93 -11.53 11.27
C ALA A 160 -8.88 -10.81 12.63
N MET A 161 -9.02 -9.48 12.63
CA MET A 161 -9.11 -8.70 13.87
C MET A 161 -10.34 -9.09 14.69
N GLN A 162 -11.51 -9.22 14.06
CA GLN A 162 -12.74 -9.64 14.73
C GLN A 162 -12.60 -11.04 15.34
N ALA A 163 -12.06 -11.99 14.58
CA ALA A 163 -11.82 -13.35 15.04
C ALA A 163 -10.85 -13.38 16.24
N GLY A 164 -9.72 -12.67 16.15
CA GLY A 164 -8.75 -12.56 17.23
C GLY A 164 -9.35 -11.91 18.48
N PHE A 165 -10.10 -10.83 18.32
CA PHE A 165 -10.78 -10.15 19.43
C PHE A 165 -11.79 -11.06 20.13
N ILE A 166 -12.61 -11.80 19.38
CA ILE A 166 -13.57 -12.75 19.95
C ILE A 166 -12.82 -13.84 20.74
N ALA A 167 -11.78 -14.44 20.15
CA ALA A 167 -11.05 -15.55 20.74
C ALA A 167 -10.43 -15.23 22.11
N VAL A 168 -9.95 -13.99 22.33
CA VAL A 168 -9.30 -13.61 23.60
C VAL A 168 -10.28 -13.07 24.65
N ASN A 169 -11.54 -12.83 24.27
CA ASN A 169 -12.60 -12.30 25.15
C ASN A 169 -13.74 -13.27 25.43
N SER A 170 -13.76 -14.44 24.78
CA SER A 170 -14.68 -15.55 25.06
C SER A 170 -14.31 -16.42 26.26
#